data_AF-A0A348WHR8-F1
#
_entry.id   AF-A0A348WHR8-F1
#
_cell.length_a   1.000
_cell.length_b   1.000
_cell.length_c   1.000
_cell.angle_alpha   90.00
_cell.angle_beta   90.00
_cell.angle_gamma   90.00
#
_symmetry.space_group_name_H-M   'P 1'
#
loop_
_entity.id
_entity.type
_entity.pdbx_description
1 polymer ?
#
loop_
_entity_poly.entity_id
_entity_poly.type
_entity_poly.pdbx_seq_one_letter_code
_entity_poly.pdbx_strand_id
1 'polypeptide(L)'
;ADPDLPLGERLMRALEAGRDAGGEIIGPLRSAALRVTGEHGIDAQDLRIDISEATAVEDLRVLVNAYADRADILRQVALAPEGLPVMRSLFDASIERINELGLEARFPTARHRDRWVLRD
;
A
#
# COMPACT_ATOMS: atom_id res chain seq x y z
N ALA A 1 15.10 -16.48 14.98
CA ALA A 1 14.01 -15.94 14.14
C ALA A 1 12.71 -16.58 14.60
N ASP A 2 11.67 -15.77 14.81
CA ASP A 2 10.34 -16.28 15.16
C ASP A 2 9.66 -16.79 13.87
N PRO A 3 9.36 -18.10 13.75
CA PRO A 3 8.77 -18.67 12.55
C PRO A 3 7.31 -18.25 12.32
N ASP A 4 6.63 -17.77 13.36
CA ASP A 4 5.19 -17.45 13.30
C ASP A 4 4.92 -16.03 12.77
N LEU A 5 5.98 -15.23 12.59
CA LEU A 5 5.87 -13.91 11.97
C LEU A 5 5.60 -14.02 10.46
N PRO A 6 4.83 -13.08 9.89
CA PRO A 6 4.67 -12.97 8.44
C PRO A 6 6.02 -12.94 7.72
N LEU A 7 6.12 -13.57 6.54
CA LEU A 7 7.39 -13.68 5.81
C LEU A 7 8.07 -12.33 5.58
N GLY A 8 7.31 -11.29 5.22
CA GLY A 8 7.83 -9.94 5.04
C GLY A 8 8.49 -9.36 6.29
N GLU A 9 7.91 -9.60 7.47
CA GLU A 9 8.48 -9.14 8.73
C GLU A 9 9.78 -9.88 9.06
N ARG A 10 9.83 -11.19 8.80
CA ARG A 10 11.05 -11.99 9.00
C ARG A 10 12.18 -11.53 8.09
N LEU A 11 11.86 -11.20 6.84
CA LEU A 11 12.82 -10.66 5.87
C LEU A 11 13.30 -9.26 6.28
N MET A 12 12.40 -8.38 6.73
CA MET A 12 12.78 -7.05 7.21
C MET A 12 13.73 -7.14 8.41
N ARG A 13 13.46 -8.02 9.39
CA ARG A 13 14.38 -8.28 10.51
C ARG A 13 15.72 -8.86 10.09
N ALA A 14 15.75 -9.67 9.04
CA ALA A 14 17.00 -10.19 8.49
C ALA A 14 17.85 -9.07 7.87
N LEU A 15 17.24 -8.11 7.18
CA LEU A 15 17.94 -6.92 6.67
C LEU A 15 18.51 -6.06 7.81
N GLU A 16 17.72 -5.82 8.85
CA GLU A 16 18.16 -5.07 10.05
C GLU A 16 19.35 -5.75 10.74
N ALA A 17 19.26 -7.07 10.95
CA ALA A 17 20.35 -7.83 11.55
C ALA A 17 21.61 -7.84 10.65
N GLY A 18 21.45 -7.89 9.32
CA GLY A 18 22.56 -7.83 8.36
C GLY A 18 23.28 -6.48 8.39
N ARG A 19 22.53 -5.38 8.49
CA ARG A 19 23.08 -4.03 8.71
C ARG A 19 23.88 -3.99 10.02
N ASP A 20 23.30 -4.48 11.12
CA ASP A 20 23.91 -4.43 12.46
C ASP A 20 25.17 -5.31 12.57
N ALA A 21 25.24 -6.38 11.77
CA ALA A 21 26.43 -7.21 11.65
C ALA A 21 27.58 -6.53 10.88
N GLY A 22 27.36 -5.35 10.31
CA GLY A 22 28.38 -4.58 9.59
C GLY A 22 28.71 -5.15 8.20
N GLY A 23 27.73 -5.77 7.53
CA GLY A 23 27.94 -6.38 6.21
C GLY A 23 28.30 -5.39 5.10
N GLU A 24 27.96 -4.11 5.26
CA GLU A 24 28.37 -3.04 4.35
C GLU A 24 29.70 -2.43 4.81
N ILE A 25 30.69 -2.43 3.91
CA ILE A 25 32.07 -2.05 4.23
C ILE A 25 32.43 -0.70 3.60
N ILE A 26 31.76 -0.32 2.50
CA ILE A 26 32.13 0.88 1.72
C ILE A 26 30.94 1.85 1.67
N GLY A 27 30.95 2.80 2.60
CA GLY A 27 29.94 3.85 2.68
C GLY A 27 28.61 3.36 3.25
N PRO A 28 27.60 4.24 3.35
CA PRO A 28 26.32 3.87 3.92
C PRO A 28 25.44 3.15 2.90
N LEU A 29 24.48 2.36 3.37
CA LEU A 29 23.46 1.73 2.52
C LEU A 29 22.55 2.79 1.92
N ARG A 30 22.57 2.89 0.59
CA ARG A 30 21.80 3.89 -0.19
C ARG A 30 20.49 3.35 -0.76
N SER A 31 20.29 2.04 -0.75
CA SER A 31 19.07 1.41 -1.23
C SER A 31 18.72 0.16 -0.44
N ALA A 32 17.44 -0.17 -0.39
CA ALA A 32 16.92 -1.38 0.22
C ALA A 32 15.55 -1.73 -0.38
N ALA A 33 15.24 -3.02 -0.47
CA ALA A 33 13.96 -3.47 -0.99
C ALA A 33 13.47 -4.72 -0.25
N LEU A 34 12.14 -4.83 -0.14
CA LEU A 34 11.45 -6.01 0.35
C LEU A 34 10.41 -6.42 -0.69
N ARG A 35 10.54 -7.63 -1.22
CA ARG A 35 9.58 -8.23 -2.14
C ARG A 35 9.09 -9.57 -1.63
N VAL A 36 7.78 -9.72 -1.53
CA VAL A 36 7.09 -10.95 -1.12
C VAL A 36 5.96 -11.20 -2.11
N THR A 37 6.07 -12.29 -2.87
CA THR A 37 5.03 -12.73 -3.80
C THR A 37 4.05 -13.66 -3.11
N GLY A 38 2.74 -13.41 -3.28
CA GLY A 38 1.68 -14.22 -2.69
C GLY A 38 1.08 -15.22 -3.69
N GLU A 39 0.04 -15.94 -3.22
CA GLU A 39 -0.63 -17.01 -3.99
C GLU A 39 -1.38 -16.52 -5.24
N HIS A 40 -1.71 -15.23 -5.34
CA HIS A 40 -2.49 -14.69 -6.46
C HIS A 40 -1.65 -14.25 -7.66
N GLY A 41 -0.36 -14.61 -7.70
CA GLY A 41 0.54 -14.23 -8.81
C GLY A 41 0.88 -12.73 -8.88
N ILE A 42 0.46 -11.97 -7.87
CA ILE A 42 0.84 -10.57 -7.65
C ILE A 42 1.64 -10.46 -6.35
N ASP A 43 2.49 -9.45 -6.28
CA ASP A 43 3.26 -9.19 -5.07
C ASP A 43 2.33 -8.77 -3.94
N ALA A 44 2.43 -9.48 -2.82
CA ALA A 44 1.78 -9.10 -1.57
C ALA A 44 2.51 -7.91 -0.95
N GLN A 45 3.82 -7.81 -1.16
CA GLN A 45 4.64 -6.65 -0.82
C GLN A 45 5.69 -6.45 -1.91
N ASP A 46 5.77 -5.27 -2.49
CA ASP A 46 6.92 -4.83 -3.29
C ASP A 46 7.23 -3.39 -2.86
N LEU A 47 8.13 -3.28 -1.88
CA LEU A 47 8.45 -2.04 -1.18
C LEU A 47 9.92 -1.72 -1.40
N ARG A 48 10.20 -0.50 -1.87
CA ARG A 48 11.53 -0.12 -2.33
C ARG A 48 11.91 1.27 -1.83
N ILE A 49 13.14 1.36 -1.34
CA ILE A 49 13.88 2.60 -1.17
C ILE A 49 15.00 2.56 -2.20
N ASP A 50 14.78 3.21 -3.33
CA ASP A 50 15.76 3.23 -4.42
C ASP A 50 16.89 4.24 -4.16
N ILE A 51 16.62 5.31 -3.42
CA ILE A 51 17.59 6.35 -3.04
C ILE A 51 17.34 6.79 -1.60
N SER A 52 18.35 6.59 -0.74
CA SER A 52 18.45 7.11 0.63
C SER A 52 19.81 7.77 0.85
N GLU A 53 19.89 8.71 1.79
CA GLU A 53 21.15 9.37 2.12
C GLU A 53 22.09 8.49 2.93
N ALA A 54 21.58 7.71 3.88
CA ALA A 54 22.42 6.79 4.64
C ALA A 54 21.66 5.66 5.34
N THR A 55 20.33 5.67 5.27
CA THR A 55 19.45 4.97 6.19
C THR A 55 18.45 4.11 5.44
N ALA A 56 18.85 3.50 4.32
CA ALA A 56 17.92 2.83 3.43
C ALA A 56 17.13 1.70 4.11
N VAL A 57 17.74 0.98 5.05
CA VAL A 57 17.10 -0.11 5.80
C VAL A 57 16.07 0.44 6.79
N GLU A 58 16.38 1.53 7.48
CA GLU A 58 15.47 2.23 8.38
C GLU A 58 14.30 2.86 7.62
N ASP A 59 14.58 3.50 6.48
CA ASP A 59 13.58 4.08 5.59
C ASP A 59 12.62 2.98 5.07
N LEU A 60 13.17 1.80 4.74
CA LEU A 60 12.37 0.65 4.35
C LEU A 60 11.50 0.15 5.50
N ARG A 61 12.00 0.12 6.74
CA ARG A 61 11.18 -0.23 7.93
C ARG A 61 10.00 0.73 8.11
N VAL A 62 10.23 2.03 7.93
CA VAL A 62 9.14 3.03 7.99
C VAL A 62 8.09 2.73 6.91
N LEU A 63 8.53 2.42 5.68
CA LEU A 63 7.64 2.05 4.59
C LEU A 63 6.87 0.75 4.86
N VAL A 64 7.52 -0.28 5.41
CA VAL A 64 6.90 -1.55 5.81
C VAL A 64 5.80 -1.31 6.85
N ASN A 65 6.07 -0.50 7.88
CA ASN A 65 5.08 -0.17 8.91
C ASN A 65 3.89 0.61 8.33
N ALA A 66 4.16 1.61 7.49
CA ALA A 66 3.11 2.38 6.82
C ALA A 66 2.26 1.53 5.87
N TYR A 67 2.85 0.53 5.22
CA TYR A 67 2.15 -0.43 4.38
C TYR A 67 1.32 -1.42 5.21
N ALA A 68 1.83 -1.92 6.33
CA ALA A 68 1.19 -2.95 7.15
C ALA A 68 -0.24 -2.56 7.56
N ASP A 69 -0.44 -1.31 7.99
CA ASP A 69 -1.76 -0.78 8.38
C ASP A 69 -2.77 -0.77 7.22
N ARG A 70 -2.30 -0.87 5.97
CA ARG A 70 -3.10 -0.75 4.74
C ARG A 70 -3.08 -2.01 3.88
N ALA A 71 -2.33 -3.03 4.27
CA ALA A 71 -2.07 -4.19 3.43
C ALA A 71 -3.37 -4.89 2.99
N ASP A 72 -4.26 -5.16 3.95
CA ASP A 72 -5.52 -5.88 3.69
C ASP A 72 -6.45 -5.09 2.78
N ILE A 73 -6.62 -3.78 3.02
CA ILE A 73 -7.51 -2.96 2.19
C ILE A 73 -6.95 -2.82 0.77
N LEU A 74 -5.65 -2.62 0.61
CA LEU A 74 -5.01 -2.56 -0.71
C LEU A 74 -5.14 -3.89 -1.47
N ARG A 75 -5.04 -5.01 -0.75
CA ARG A 75 -5.26 -6.34 -1.32
C ARG A 75 -6.71 -6.56 -1.75
N GLN A 76 -7.69 -6.09 -0.97
CA GLN A 76 -9.10 -6.12 -1.37
C GLN A 76 -9.35 -5.24 -2.61
N VAL A 77 -8.72 -4.06 -2.70
CA VAL A 77 -8.81 -3.20 -3.90
C VAL A 77 -8.29 -3.94 -5.13
N ALA A 78 -7.18 -4.66 -5.01
CA ALA A 78 -6.58 -5.36 -6.14
C ALA A 78 -7.38 -6.61 -6.57
N LEU A 79 -7.93 -7.37 -5.62
CA LEU A 79 -8.51 -8.70 -5.89
C LEU A 79 -10.04 -8.72 -5.97
N ALA A 80 -10.71 -7.81 -5.27
CA ALA A 80 -12.17 -7.78 -5.15
C ALA A 80 -12.72 -6.33 -5.05
N PRO A 81 -12.39 -5.43 -5.99
CA PRO A 81 -12.75 -4.01 -5.90
C PRO A 81 -14.26 -3.76 -5.87
N GLU A 82 -15.06 -4.61 -6.53
CA GLU A 82 -16.53 -4.51 -6.61
C GLU A 82 -17.21 -4.56 -5.24
N GLY A 83 -16.58 -5.23 -4.25
CA GLY A 83 -17.13 -5.40 -2.91
C GLY A 83 -16.78 -4.28 -1.94
N LEU A 84 -15.94 -3.32 -2.34
CA LEU A 84 -15.47 -2.28 -1.45
C LEU A 84 -16.46 -1.10 -1.40
N PRO A 85 -16.94 -0.72 -0.21
CA PRO A 85 -17.79 0.45 -0.07
C PRO A 85 -17.01 1.74 -0.35
N VAL A 86 -17.66 2.69 -1.01
CA VAL A 86 -17.08 4.01 -1.29
C VAL A 86 -17.28 4.92 -0.07
N MET A 87 -16.27 5.74 0.27
CA MET A 87 -16.44 6.77 1.30
C MET A 87 -17.52 7.76 0.88
N ARG A 88 -18.51 8.00 1.75
CA ARG A 88 -19.62 8.92 1.50
C ARG A 88 -19.13 10.32 1.16
N SER A 89 -18.15 10.81 1.90
CA SER A 89 -17.54 12.13 1.66
C SER A 89 -16.95 12.26 0.25
N LEU A 90 -16.24 11.24 -0.23
CA LEU A 90 -15.70 11.23 -1.60
C LEU A 90 -16.80 11.09 -2.65
N PHE A 91 -17.82 10.27 -2.38
CA PHE A 91 -18.95 10.09 -3.26
C PHE A 91 -19.74 11.40 -3.45
N ASP A 92 -20.05 12.09 -2.37
CA ASP A 92 -20.79 13.35 -2.40
C ASP A 92 -19.98 14.46 -3.08
N ALA A 93 -18.68 14.57 -2.78
CA ALA A 93 -17.78 15.50 -3.48
C ALA A 93 -17.67 15.21 -4.99
N SER A 94 -17.70 13.93 -5.39
CA SER A 94 -17.71 13.56 -6.80
C SER A 94 -19.00 13.99 -7.51
N ILE A 95 -20.16 13.88 -6.86
CA ILE A 95 -21.44 14.34 -7.42
C ILE A 95 -21.43 15.86 -7.60
N GLU A 96 -21.00 16.59 -6.58
CA GLU A 96 -20.87 18.05 -6.64
C GLU A 96 -19.98 18.47 -7.81
N ARG A 97 -18.81 17.84 -7.93
CA ARG A 97 -17.87 18.13 -9.02
C ARG A 97 -18.44 17.83 -10.41
N ILE A 98 -19.21 16.74 -10.55
CA ILE A 98 -19.86 16.39 -11.82
C ILE A 98 -20.89 17.46 -12.22
N ASN A 99 -21.65 17.98 -11.24
CA ASN A 99 -22.63 19.03 -11.46
C ASN A 99 -21.98 20.35 -11.89
N GLU A 100 -20.94 20.79 -11.17
CA GLU A 100 -20.19 22.02 -11.51
C GLU A 100 -19.66 22.03 -12.95
N LEU A 101 -19.27 20.84 -13.45
CA LEU A 101 -18.71 20.67 -14.79
C LEU A 101 -19.77 20.41 -15.87
N GLY A 102 -21.05 20.29 -15.51
CA GLY A 102 -22.13 19.96 -16.45
C GLY A 102 -21.98 18.58 -17.08
N LEU A 103 -21.42 17.61 -16.35
CA LEU A 103 -21.09 16.28 -16.87
C LEU A 103 -22.11 15.19 -16.51
N GLU A 104 -23.30 15.56 -16.02
CA GLU A 104 -24.29 14.63 -15.48
C GLU A 104 -24.82 13.64 -16.53
N ALA A 105 -24.83 14.03 -17.81
CA ALA A 105 -25.20 13.15 -18.90
C ALA A 105 -24.16 12.04 -19.14
N ARG A 106 -22.87 12.35 -18.91
CA ARG A 106 -21.75 11.40 -19.07
C ARG A 106 -21.54 10.56 -17.82
N PHE A 107 -21.69 11.16 -16.65
CA PHE A 107 -21.52 10.51 -15.36
C PHE A 107 -22.82 10.60 -14.55
N PRO A 108 -23.78 9.69 -14.79
CA PRO A 108 -25.08 9.69 -14.12
C PRO A 108 -25.02 9.18 -12.67
N THR A 109 -23.91 9.42 -11.95
CA THR A 109 -23.63 8.89 -10.61
C THR A 109 -24.74 9.24 -9.61
N ALA A 110 -25.23 10.49 -9.65
CA ALA A 110 -26.34 10.94 -8.81
C ALA A 110 -27.65 10.18 -9.09
N ARG A 111 -27.94 9.84 -10.36
CA ARG A 111 -29.15 9.11 -10.75
C ARG A 111 -29.13 7.64 -10.34
N HIS A 112 -27.93 7.09 -10.15
CA HIS A 112 -27.71 5.68 -9.77
C HIS A 112 -27.16 5.55 -8.36
N ARG A 113 -27.44 6.52 -7.47
CA ARG A 113 -26.94 6.54 -6.10
C ARG A 113 -27.29 5.27 -5.33
N ASP A 114 -28.46 4.69 -5.59
CA ASP A 114 -28.97 3.45 -5.00
C ASP A 114 -28.12 2.21 -5.34
N ARG A 115 -27.29 2.28 -6.40
CA ARG A 115 -26.38 1.20 -6.79
C ARG A 115 -25.06 1.20 -6.03
N TRP A 116 -24.79 2.24 -5.22
CA TRP A 116 -23.52 2.37 -4.50
C TRP A 116 -23.67 1.98 -3.04
N VAL A 117 -22.78 1.09 -2.58
CA VAL A 117 -22.60 0.84 -1.15
C VAL A 117 -21.66 1.91 -0.60
N LEU A 118 -22.17 2.73 0.32
CA LEU A 118 -21.42 3.83 0.92
C LEU A 118 -21.08 3.50 2.38
N ARG A 119 -19.85 3.81 2.78
CA ARG A 119 -19.43 3.86 4.18
C ARG A 119 -19.21 5.31 4.60
N ASP A 120 -19.40 5.59 5.88
CA ASP A 120 -19.15 6.92 6.44
C ASP A 120 -17.65 7.22 6.54
#